data_AF-A0A8J6T6R2-F1
#
_entry.id   AF-A0A8J6T6R2-F1
#
_cell.length_a   1.000
_cell.length_b   1.000
_cell.length_c   1.000
_cell.angle_alpha   90.00
_cell.angle_beta   90.00
_cell.angle_gamma   90.00
#
_symmetry.space_group_name_H-M   'P 1'
#
loop_
_entity.id
_entity.type
_entity.pdbx_description
1 polymer ?
#
loop_
_entity_poly.entity_id
_entity_poly.type
_entity_poly.pdbx_seq_one_letter_code
_entity_poly.pdbx_strand_id
1 'polypeptide(L)'
;MPSNQIQLGSFKLKFTGPAKYLGKKNLLAFDFTQVQLELGDRSLFTADFRGGKAKKAAFEQIAITKLPFFAFFLVTEEFIAARGRGGGLALWIQ
;
A
#
# COMPACT_ATOMS: atom_id res chain seq x y z
N MET A 1 1.31 7.02 -7.47
CA MET A 1 1.44 6.63 -6.05
C MET A 1 0.98 5.19 -5.93
N PRO A 2 1.66 4.34 -5.17
CA PRO A 2 1.22 2.95 -5.00
C PRO A 2 -0.15 2.90 -4.35
N SER A 3 -0.93 1.89 -4.74
CA SER A 3 -2.27 1.60 -4.22
C SER A 3 -2.30 0.14 -3.78
N ASN A 4 -2.75 -0.12 -2.55
CA ASN A 4 -3.11 -1.45 -2.11
C ASN A 4 -4.62 -1.63 -2.28
N GLN A 5 -5.10 -2.80 -2.68
CA GLN A 5 -6.52 -3.04 -2.88
C GLN A 5 -6.99 -4.38 -2.31
N ILE A 6 -8.22 -4.38 -1.83
CA ILE A 6 -8.98 -5.59 -1.50
C ILE A 6 -10.15 -5.66 -2.47
N GLN A 7 -10.33 -6.80 -3.13
CA GLN A 7 -11.44 -7.02 -4.04
C GLN A 7 -12.33 -8.17 -3.54
N LEU A 8 -13.63 -7.91 -3.47
CA LEU A 8 -14.65 -8.90 -3.13
C LEU A 8 -15.81 -8.78 -4.13
N GLY A 9 -15.82 -9.67 -5.12
CA GLY A 9 -16.73 -9.56 -6.26
C GLY A 9 -16.51 -8.25 -7.02
N SER A 10 -17.59 -7.48 -7.21
CA SER A 10 -17.54 -6.17 -7.86
C SER A 10 -17.10 -5.03 -6.93
N PHE A 11 -16.99 -5.28 -5.62
CA PHE A 11 -16.51 -4.26 -4.69
C PHE A 11 -14.98 -4.24 -4.66
N LYS A 12 -14.41 -3.03 -4.76
CA LYS A 12 -12.98 -2.80 -4.56
C LYS A 12 -12.79 -1.76 -3.47
N LEU A 13 -11.98 -2.07 -2.47
CA LEU A 13 -11.52 -1.12 -1.47
C LEU A 13 -10.05 -0.81 -1.73
N LYS A 14 -9.74 0.42 -2.11
CA LYS A 14 -8.39 0.88 -2.44
C LYS A 14 -7.84 1.78 -1.34
N PHE A 15 -6.57 1.60 -1.03
CA PHE A 15 -5.81 2.41 -0.09
C PHE A 15 -4.63 3.03 -0.80
N THR A 16 -4.50 4.35 -0.73
CA THR A 16 -3.45 5.10 -1.43
C THR A 16 -2.63 5.94 -0.45
N GLY A 17 -1.37 6.17 -0.80
CA GLY A 17 -0.48 7.02 -0.02
C GLY A 17 0.97 6.99 -0.49
N PRO A 18 1.87 7.64 0.26
CA PRO A 18 3.29 7.66 -0.07
C PRO A 18 3.93 6.29 0.20
N ALA A 19 4.99 6.00 -0.58
CA ALA A 19 5.86 4.85 -0.33
C ALA A 19 7.30 5.22 -0.66
N LYS A 20 8.24 4.53 0.00
CA LYS A 20 9.67 4.63 -0.26
C LYS A 20 10.31 3.25 -0.27
N TYR A 21 11.16 3.03 -1.27
CA TYR A 21 11.89 1.77 -1.44
C TYR A 21 13.33 1.93 -0.95
N LEU A 22 13.73 1.08 0.01
CA LEU A 22 15.08 1.04 0.55
C LEU A 22 15.83 -0.16 -0.02
N GLY A 23 16.40 0.03 -1.22
CA GLY A 23 16.98 -1.05 -2.04
C GLY A 23 18.00 -1.93 -1.33
N LYS A 24 18.89 -1.37 -0.49
CA LYS A 24 19.89 -2.15 0.26
C LYS A 24 19.29 -3.20 1.19
N LYS A 25 18.05 -3.01 1.66
CA LYS A 25 17.38 -3.92 2.61
C LYS A 25 16.18 -4.64 1.97
N ASN A 26 15.94 -4.43 0.68
CA ASN A 26 14.74 -4.88 -0.04
C ASN A 26 13.42 -4.52 0.69
N LEU A 27 13.36 -3.33 1.29
CA LEU A 27 12.19 -2.88 2.07
C LEU A 27 11.37 -1.89 1.25
N LEU A 28 10.08 -2.17 1.08
CA LEU A 28 9.12 -1.19 0.55
C LEU A 28 8.24 -0.70 1.71
N ALA A 29 8.52 0.51 2.20
CA ALA A 29 7.75 1.14 3.27
C ALA A 29 6.65 2.02 2.69
N PHE A 30 5.49 2.09 3.34
CA PHE A 30 4.33 2.85 2.89
C PHE A 30 3.49 3.36 4.06
N ASP A 31 2.68 4.38 3.84
CA ASP A 31 1.59 4.76 4.74
C ASP A 31 0.34 5.04 3.90
N PHE A 32 -0.84 4.84 4.48
CA PHE A 32 -2.10 5.13 3.79
C PHE A 32 -2.63 6.49 4.24
N THR A 33 -2.93 7.34 3.26
CA THR A 33 -3.46 8.69 3.49
C THR A 33 -4.90 8.83 3.03
N GLN A 34 -5.37 7.93 2.16
CA GLN A 34 -6.72 7.93 1.62
C GLN A 34 -7.24 6.50 1.41
N VAL A 35 -8.55 6.35 1.52
CA VAL A 35 -9.31 5.14 1.19
C VAL A 35 -10.40 5.47 0.17
N GLN A 36 -10.65 4.54 -0.76
CA GLN A 36 -11.69 4.63 -1.77
C GLN A 36 -12.45 3.31 -1.87
N LEU A 37 -13.78 3.37 -1.90
CA LEU A 37 -14.67 2.24 -2.17
C LEU A 37 -15.25 2.38 -3.58
N GLU A 38 -15.14 1.33 -4.37
CA GLU A 38 -15.67 1.25 -5.74
C GLU A 38 -16.63 0.06 -5.89
N LEU A 39 -17.61 0.21 -6.79
CA LEU A 39 -18.45 -0.87 -7.31
C LEU A 39 -18.31 -0.92 -8.83
N GLY A 40 -17.67 -1.98 -9.33
CA GLY A 40 -17.22 -2.04 -10.73
C GLY A 40 -16.20 -0.94 -11.00
N ASP A 41 -16.53 -0.04 -11.92
CA ASP A 41 -15.70 1.12 -12.28
C ASP A 41 -16.23 2.44 -11.70
N ARG A 42 -17.26 2.38 -10.85
CA ARG A 42 -17.85 3.55 -10.20
C ARG A 42 -17.28 3.73 -8.81
N SER A 43 -16.74 4.93 -8.53
CA SER A 43 -16.37 5.32 -7.17
C SER A 43 -17.64 5.60 -6.35
N LEU A 44 -17.81 4.89 -5.24
CA LEU A 44 -18.92 5.10 -4.30
C LEU A 44 -18.55 6.11 -3.22
N PHE A 45 -17.30 6.06 -2.75
CA PHE A 45 -16.84 6.87 -1.64
C PHE A 45 -15.33 7.03 -1.68
N THR A 46 -14.84 8.24 -1.37
CA THR A 46 -13.43 8.53 -1.15
C THR A 46 -13.30 9.35 0.11
N ALA A 47 -12.37 8.98 1.00
CA ALA A 47 -12.05 9.78 2.17
C ALA A 47 -10.57 9.74 2.51
N ASP A 48 -10.08 10.88 2.99
CA ASP A 48 -8.75 10.98 3.58
C ASP A 48 -8.77 10.45 5.01
N PHE A 49 -7.73 9.71 5.39
CA PHE A 49 -7.52 9.34 6.79
C PHE A 49 -7.24 10.59 7.62
N ARG A 50 -7.65 10.59 8.90
CA ARG A 50 -7.37 11.69 9.83
C ARG A 50 -5.86 11.98 9.86
N GLY A 51 -5.50 13.23 9.61
CA GLY A 51 -4.09 13.65 9.56
C GLY A 51 -3.34 13.22 8.28
N GLY A 52 -4.02 12.72 7.24
CA GLY A 52 -3.40 12.22 6.01
C GLY A 52 -2.44 13.21 5.35
N LYS A 53 -2.80 14.51 5.29
CA LYS A 53 -1.90 15.56 4.77
C LYS A 53 -0.62 15.72 5.59
N ALA A 54 -0.74 15.75 6.93
CA ALA A 54 0.40 15.87 7.83
C ALA A 54 1.30 14.62 7.78
N LYS A 55 0.69 13.43 7.75
CA LYS A 55 1.40 12.16 7.56
C LYS A 55 2.17 12.12 6.24
N LYS A 56 1.54 12.58 5.14
CA LYS A 56 2.19 12.67 3.83
C LYS A 56 3.41 13.59 3.85
N ALA A 57 3.30 14.75 4.50
CA ALA A 57 4.41 15.70 4.62
C ALA A 57 5.56 15.15 5.49
N ALA A 58 5.24 14.42 6.56
CA ALA A 58 6.24 13.86 7.48
C ALA A 58 6.84 12.53 7.00
N PHE A 59 6.23 11.85 6.00
CA PHE A 59 6.55 10.47 5.61
C PHE A 59 8.04 10.20 5.35
N GLU A 60 8.71 11.14 4.68
CA GLU A 60 10.14 11.01 4.37
C GLU A 60 11.01 10.98 5.62
N GLN A 61 10.61 11.73 6.66
CA GLN A 61 11.35 11.89 7.92
C GLN A 61 11.08 10.74 8.91
N ILE A 62 10.02 9.96 8.71
CA ILE A 62 9.69 8.83 9.58
C ILE A 62 10.67 7.67 9.30
N ALA A 63 11.30 7.17 10.37
CA ALA A 63 12.13 5.96 10.31
C ALA A 63 11.32 4.76 9.79
N ILE A 64 11.89 4.00 8.85
CA ILE A 64 11.21 2.85 8.21
C ILE A 64 10.71 1.81 9.22
N THR A 65 11.41 1.63 10.34
CA THR A 65 11.01 0.70 11.42
C THR A 65 9.68 1.06 12.07
N LYS A 66 9.23 2.32 11.93
CA LYS A 66 7.94 2.82 12.43
C LYS A 66 6.84 2.82 11.37
N LEU A 67 7.18 2.55 10.11
CA LEU A 67 6.23 2.46 9.02
C LEU A 67 5.79 1.01 8.79
N PRO A 68 4.58 0.77 8.25
CA PRO A 68 4.29 -0.45 7.53
C PRO A 68 5.31 -0.67 6.40
N PHE A 69 5.77 -1.90 6.23
CA PHE A 69 6.66 -2.26 5.13
C PHE A 69 6.49 -3.70 4.67
N PHE A 70 6.85 -3.94 3.41
CA PHE A 70 7.17 -5.27 2.89
C PHE A 70 8.67 -5.53 3.00
N ALA A 71 9.04 -6.66 3.60
CA ALA A 71 10.43 -7.02 3.92
C ALA A 71 11.16 -7.73 2.78
N PHE A 72 10.39 -8.36 1.91
CA PHE A 72 10.85 -9.12 0.77
C PHE A 72 9.77 -9.05 -0.27
N PHE A 73 10.15 -8.78 -1.51
CA PHE A 73 9.27 -8.98 -2.64
C PHE A 73 10.04 -9.59 -3.82
N LEU A 74 9.34 -10.44 -4.56
CA LEU A 74 9.76 -10.99 -5.83
C LEU A 74 8.83 -10.38 -6.88
N VAL A 75 9.39 -9.82 -7.94
CA VAL A 75 8.67 -9.30 -9.10
C VAL A 75 9.16 -10.10 -10.29
N THR A 76 8.26 -10.83 -10.93
CA THR A 76 8.49 -11.52 -12.21
C THR A 76 7.53 -10.96 -13.25
N GLU A 77 7.60 -11.46 -14.48
CA GLU A 77 6.64 -11.10 -15.52
C GLU A 77 5.23 -11.65 -15.21
N GLU A 78 5.15 -12.76 -14.46
CA GLU A 78 3.90 -13.48 -14.18
C GLU A 78 3.27 -13.08 -12.84
N PHE A 79 4.08 -12.74 -11.84
CA PHE A 79 3.56 -12.43 -10.51
C PHE A 79 4.44 -11.51 -9.68
N ILE A 80 3.84 -10.91 -8.64
CA ILE A 80 4.53 -10.21 -7.58
C ILE A 80 4.17 -10.87 -6.25
N ALA A 81 5.17 -11.31 -5.49
CA ALA A 81 4.98 -11.80 -4.12
C ALA A 81 5.64 -10.83 -3.15
N ALA A 82 5.03 -10.55 -1.99
CA ALA A 82 5.61 -9.69 -0.96
C ALA A 82 5.27 -10.18 0.46
N ARG A 83 6.20 -10.05 1.41
CA ARG A 83 5.99 -10.42 2.83
C ARG A 83 5.94 -9.18 3.71
N GLY A 84 4.84 -9.01 4.47
CA GLY A 84 4.67 -7.89 5.40
C GLY A 84 5.37 -8.10 6.75
N ARG A 85 5.53 -7.00 7.51
CA ARG A 85 6.11 -7.02 8.87
C ARG A 85 5.47 -8.03 9.83
N GLY A 86 4.14 -8.20 9.75
CA GLY A 86 3.37 -9.12 10.59
C GLY A 86 3.41 -10.58 10.12
N GLY A 87 4.21 -10.91 9.10
CA GLY A 87 4.33 -12.26 8.55
C GLY A 87 3.36 -12.61 7.42
N GLY A 88 2.35 -11.78 7.15
CA GLY A 88 1.41 -11.98 6.05
C GLY A 88 2.07 -11.94 4.66
N LEU A 89 1.54 -12.73 3.73
CA LEU A 89 1.95 -12.80 2.33
C LEU A 89 0.95 -12.05 1.47
N ALA A 90 1.45 -11.20 0.58
CA ALA A 90 0.70 -10.59 -0.51
C ALA A 90 1.16 -11.22 -1.83
N LEU A 91 0.22 -11.59 -2.69
CA LEU A 91 0.49 -12.17 -3.99
C LEU A 91 -0.39 -11.45 -5.02
N TRP A 92 0.23 -10.98 -6.09
CA TRP A 92 -0.43 -10.43 -7.26
C TRP A 92 -0.07 -11.33 -8.42
N ILE A 93 -1.08 -11.88 -9.09
CA ILE A 93 -0.96 -12.73 -10.27
C ILE A 93 -1.76 -12.03 -11.36
N GLN A 94 -1.20 -11.94 -12.56
CA GLN A 94 -1.86 -11.32 -13.71
C GLN A 94 -2.94 -12.23 -14.32
#